data_AF-A0A380QKQ4-F1
#
_entry.id   AF-A0A380QKQ4-F1
#
_cell.length_a   1.000
_cell.length_b   1.000
_cell.length_c   1.000
_cell.angle_alpha   90.00
_cell.angle_beta   90.00
_cell.angle_gamma   90.00
#
_symmetry.space_group_name_H-M   'P 1'
#
loop_
_entity.id
_entity.type
_entity.pdbx_description
1 polymer ?
#
loop_
_entity_poly.entity_id
_entity_poly.type
_entity_poly.pdbx_seq_one_letter_code
_entity_poly.pdbx_strand_id
1 'polypeptide(L)'
;MKKLKLALYLCGLSVAICGLSAPAQASPLMRLQCVTDSGTKLNALLDGPNQQLTIDGAIFQFTEIKNDSAGERLLFQRAVDDSRYQAALNISSSPILLDLVNGDKTLNFSCQSFKA
;
A
#
# COMPACT_ATOMS: atom_id res chain seq x y z
N MET A 1 8.48 -58.13 -31.73
CA MET A 1 7.26 -58.68 -32.38
C MET A 1 6.14 -58.74 -31.36
N LYS A 2 4.90 -58.36 -31.74
CA LYS A 2 3.60 -58.55 -31.04
C LYS A 2 3.38 -57.66 -29.78
N LYS A 3 2.24 -56.99 -29.54
CA LYS A 3 1.02 -56.67 -30.30
C LYS A 3 0.39 -55.39 -29.71
N LEU A 4 -0.23 -54.64 -30.63
CA LEU A 4 -1.28 -53.64 -30.48
C LEU A 4 -2.32 -53.96 -29.39
N LYS A 5 -2.66 -52.99 -28.54
CA LYS A 5 -4.02 -52.81 -27.99
C LYS A 5 -4.41 -51.34 -28.08
N LEU A 6 -5.38 -51.11 -28.95
CA LEU A 6 -6.07 -49.85 -29.21
C LEU A 6 -7.26 -49.71 -28.24
N ALA A 7 -7.71 -48.45 -28.09
CA ALA A 7 -8.97 -47.99 -27.49
C ALA A 7 -8.99 -47.96 -25.94
N LEU A 8 -9.52 -46.93 -25.28
CA LEU A 8 -10.73 -46.20 -25.62
C LEU A 8 -10.73 -44.79 -25.00
N TYR A 9 -11.33 -43.87 -25.75
CA TYR A 9 -11.81 -42.54 -25.40
C TYR A 9 -12.08 -42.25 -23.92
N LEU A 10 -11.59 -41.11 -23.46
CA LEU A 10 -12.36 -40.14 -22.69
C LEU A 10 -11.82 -38.74 -23.05
N CYS A 11 -12.46 -38.09 -24.03
CA CYS A 11 -12.48 -36.63 -24.14
C CYS A 11 -13.15 -36.10 -22.88
N GLY A 12 -12.38 -35.94 -21.80
CA GLY A 12 -12.75 -35.08 -20.70
C GLY A 12 -12.59 -33.65 -21.19
N LEU A 13 -13.73 -33.02 -21.51
CA LEU A 13 -13.84 -31.60 -21.80
C LEU A 13 -13.48 -30.83 -20.52
N SER A 14 -12.20 -30.69 -20.21
CA SER A 14 -11.74 -29.78 -19.18
C SER A 14 -11.88 -28.37 -19.75
N VAL A 15 -13.05 -27.79 -19.54
CA VAL A 15 -13.28 -26.36 -19.76
C VAL A 15 -12.26 -25.64 -18.89
N ALA A 16 -11.21 -25.14 -19.53
CA ALA A 16 -10.34 -24.13 -18.96
C ALA A 16 -11.19 -22.86 -18.82
N ILE A 17 -11.93 -22.75 -17.71
CA ILE A 17 -12.44 -21.47 -17.26
C ILE A 17 -11.22 -20.77 -16.68
N CYS A 18 -10.45 -20.14 -17.58
CA CYS A 18 -9.50 -19.10 -17.24
C CYS A 18 -10.34 -17.95 -16.68
N GLY A 19 -10.71 -18.05 -15.40
CA GLY A 19 -11.18 -16.92 -14.64
C GLY A 19 -10.01 -15.98 -14.49
N LEU A 20 -9.79 -15.13 -15.50
CA LEU A 20 -9.20 -13.82 -15.29
C LEU A 20 -10.18 -13.09 -14.37
N SER A 21 -10.07 -13.35 -13.07
CA SER A 21 -10.46 -12.38 -12.07
C SER A 21 -9.63 -11.14 -12.41
N ALA A 22 -10.23 -10.17 -13.09
CA ALA A 22 -9.70 -8.83 -13.13
C ALA A 22 -9.34 -8.49 -11.66
N PRO A 23 -8.10 -8.05 -11.35
CA PRO A 23 -7.81 -7.63 -10.00
C PRO A 23 -8.86 -6.55 -9.70
N ALA A 24 -9.70 -6.80 -8.69
CA ALA A 24 -10.63 -5.80 -8.21
C ALA A 24 -9.77 -4.57 -7.93
N GLN A 25 -9.97 -3.51 -8.72
CA GLN A 25 -9.19 -2.29 -8.62
C GLN A 25 -9.50 -1.73 -7.24
N ALA A 26 -8.62 -2.04 -6.28
CA ALA A 26 -8.84 -1.71 -4.90
C ALA A 26 -8.83 -0.19 -4.79
N SER A 27 -9.95 0.38 -4.34
CA SER A 27 -10.02 1.81 -4.10
C SER A 27 -9.15 2.13 -2.89
N PRO A 28 -8.41 3.25 -2.92
CA PRO A 28 -7.63 3.69 -1.77
C PRO A 28 -8.52 3.85 -0.54
N LEU A 29 -7.95 3.69 0.66
CA LEU A 29 -8.70 3.82 1.90
C LEU A 29 -8.94 5.29 2.25
N MET A 30 -7.94 6.14 2.04
CA MET A 30 -7.96 7.52 2.50
C MET A 30 -7.06 8.42 1.66
N ARG A 31 -7.54 9.63 1.35
CA ARG A 31 -6.74 10.73 0.81
C ARG A 31 -6.36 11.67 1.93
N LEU A 32 -5.12 12.15 1.92
CA LEU A 32 -4.57 13.04 2.92
C LEU A 32 -4.06 14.30 2.24
N GLN A 33 -4.53 15.46 2.69
CA GLN A 33 -3.95 16.75 2.33
C GLN A 33 -3.16 17.26 3.52
N CYS A 34 -1.85 17.38 3.35
CA CYS A 34 -0.92 17.57 4.45
C CYS A 34 -0.18 18.90 4.30
N VAL A 35 0.11 19.55 5.43
CA VAL A 35 0.83 20.83 5.47
C VAL A 35 1.81 20.88 6.65
N THR A 36 2.99 21.46 6.42
CA THR A 36 3.94 21.81 7.50
C THR A 36 3.61 23.18 8.10
N ASP A 37 4.15 23.50 9.28
CA ASP A 37 4.01 24.84 9.87
C ASP A 37 4.60 25.95 8.97
N SER A 38 5.60 25.62 8.15
CA SER A 38 6.18 26.51 7.15
C SER A 38 5.37 26.63 5.85
N GLY A 39 4.22 25.95 5.75
CA GLY A 39 3.31 26.02 4.61
C GLY A 39 3.65 25.10 3.44
N THR A 40 4.61 24.18 3.59
CA THR A 40 4.89 23.17 2.56
C THR A 40 3.73 22.19 2.51
N LYS A 41 3.18 21.95 1.31
CA LYS A 41 2.01 21.08 1.11
C LYS A 41 2.43 19.82 0.37
N LEU A 42 1.79 18.71 0.71
CA LEU A 42 1.85 17.47 -0.06
C LEU A 42 0.50 16.77 -0.07
N ASN A 43 0.32 15.88 -1.03
CA ASN A 43 -0.82 14.96 -1.05
C ASN A 43 -0.33 13.55 -0.79
N ALA A 44 -1.04 12.84 0.07
CA ALA A 44 -0.80 11.43 0.31
C ALA A 44 -2.05 10.58 0.13
N LEU A 45 -1.85 9.33 -0.25
CA LEU A 45 -2.89 8.35 -0.52
C LEU A 45 -2.57 7.07 0.25
N LEU A 46 -3.38 6.75 1.25
CA LEU A 46 -3.29 5.50 1.98
C LEU A 46 -4.16 4.46 1.27
N ASP A 47 -3.51 3.45 0.71
CA ASP A 47 -4.12 2.31 0.05
C ASP A 47 -4.01 1.09 0.98
N GLY A 48 -5.05 0.89 1.79
CA GLY A 48 -5.11 -0.21 2.75
C GLY A 48 -4.99 -1.60 2.09
N PRO A 49 -5.78 -1.90 1.04
CA PRO A 49 -5.71 -3.20 0.36
C PRO A 49 -4.33 -3.53 -0.21
N ASN A 50 -3.64 -2.54 -0.80
CA ASN A 50 -2.30 -2.74 -1.34
C ASN A 50 -1.18 -2.49 -0.31
N GLN A 51 -1.55 -2.18 0.94
CA GLN A 51 -0.66 -1.86 2.06
C GLN A 51 0.40 -0.80 1.69
N GLN A 52 -0.04 0.26 1.02
CA GLN A 52 0.83 1.29 0.45
C GLN A 52 0.42 2.68 0.89
N LEU A 53 1.42 3.54 1.08
CA LEU A 53 1.25 4.98 1.21
C LEU A 53 1.95 5.63 0.03
N THR A 54 1.19 6.34 -0.81
CA THR A 54 1.76 7.14 -1.90
C THR A 54 1.85 8.59 -1.45
N ILE A 55 3.03 9.20 -1.52
CA ILE A 55 3.28 10.61 -1.17
C ILE A 55 3.82 11.31 -2.41
N ASP A 56 3.06 12.26 -2.99
CA ASP A 56 3.41 12.97 -4.23
C ASP A 56 3.93 12.04 -5.37
N GLY A 57 3.34 10.85 -5.48
CA GLY A 57 3.68 9.83 -6.49
C GLY A 57 4.80 8.86 -6.08
N ALA A 58 5.50 9.09 -4.97
CA ALA A 58 6.46 8.14 -4.42
C ALA A 58 5.75 7.07 -3.57
N ILE A 59 6.06 5.80 -3.80
CA ILE A 59 5.44 4.67 -3.11
C ILE A 59 6.27 4.26 -1.89
N PHE A 60 5.59 4.20 -0.74
CA PHE A 60 6.10 3.65 0.50
C PHE A 60 5.30 2.39 0.85
N GLN A 61 6.01 1.28 1.08
CA GLN A 61 5.41 0.01 1.47
C GLN A 61 5.24 -0.03 2.98
N PHE A 62 4.09 -0.53 3.42
CA PHE A 62 3.84 -0.79 4.83
C PHE A 62 4.89 -1.73 5.41
N THR A 63 5.28 -1.46 6.65
CA THR A 63 6.28 -2.26 7.37
C THR A 63 5.70 -2.83 8.65
N GLU A 64 5.19 -1.97 9.54
CA GLU A 64 4.66 -2.39 10.83
C GLU A 64 3.69 -1.35 11.42
N ILE A 65 2.96 -1.77 12.46
CA ILE A 65 2.18 -0.88 13.34
C ILE A 65 2.94 -0.72 14.65
N LYS A 66 3.10 0.52 15.11
CA LYS A 66 3.59 0.83 16.46
C LYS A 66 2.49 1.48 17.27
N ASN A 67 2.26 0.95 18.47
CA ASN A 67 1.38 1.55 19.46
C ASN A 67 2.24 2.21 20.53
N ASP A 68 2.21 3.53 20.61
CA ASP A 68 2.93 4.33 21.60
C ASP A 68 1.95 5.19 22.42
N SER A 69 2.47 6.03 23.32
CA SER A 69 1.64 6.92 24.13
C SER A 69 0.88 7.98 23.33
N ALA A 70 1.25 8.22 22.07
CA ALA A 70 0.56 9.10 21.13
C ALA A 70 -0.43 8.35 20.23
N GLY A 71 -0.57 7.03 20.37
CA GLY A 71 -1.58 6.20 19.70
C GLY A 71 -1.01 5.21 18.70
N GLU A 72 -1.86 4.79 17.76
CA GLU A 72 -1.50 3.85 16.69
C GLU A 72 -0.84 4.58 15.51
N ARG A 73 0.39 4.16 15.19
CA ARG A 73 1.19 4.63 14.06
C ARG A 73 1.43 3.51 13.05
N LEU A 74 1.12 3.80 11.79
CA LEU A 74 1.47 2.96 10.65
C LEU A 74 2.83 3.39 10.10
N LEU A 75 3.78 2.47 9.99
CA LEU A 75 5.11 2.73 9.46
C LEU A 75 5.26 2.22 8.04
N PHE A 76 5.92 3.01 7.20
CA PHE A 76 6.16 2.70 5.80
C PHE A 76 7.61 3.00 5.41
N GLN A 77 8.16 2.19 4.49
CA GLN A 77 9.50 2.35 3.94
C GLN A 77 9.43 2.55 2.43
N ARG A 78 10.24 3.46 1.89
CA ARG A 78 10.25 3.73 0.44
C ARG A 78 10.72 2.50 -0.36
N ALA A 79 10.01 2.19 -1.44
CA ALA A 79 10.04 0.86 -2.06
C ALA A 79 11.20 0.59 -3.03
N VAL A 80 11.92 1.60 -3.55
CA VAL A 80 12.62 1.46 -4.84
C VAL A 80 14.15 1.54 -4.78
N ASP A 81 14.78 1.79 -3.62
CA ASP A 81 16.15 2.33 -3.67
C ASP A 81 17.02 2.23 -2.40
N ASP A 82 16.84 1.21 -1.54
CA ASP A 82 17.56 1.09 -0.24
C ASP A 82 17.57 2.42 0.55
N SER A 83 16.53 3.22 0.29
CA SER A 83 16.58 4.64 0.55
C SER A 83 16.14 4.83 2.00
N ARG A 84 16.85 5.68 2.75
CA ARG A 84 16.56 5.95 4.17
C ARG A 84 15.24 6.71 4.41
N TYR A 85 14.36 6.72 3.40
CA TYR A 85 13.08 7.39 3.43
C TYR A 85 12.03 6.52 4.10
N GLN A 86 11.54 6.98 5.25
CA GLN A 86 10.47 6.36 5.99
C GLN A 86 9.31 7.34 6.13
N ALA A 87 8.10 6.81 6.22
CA ALA A 87 6.91 7.56 6.57
C ALA A 87 6.26 6.93 7.81
N ALA A 88 5.83 7.77 8.75
CA ALA A 88 5.04 7.34 9.90
C ALA A 88 3.72 8.11 9.91
N LEU A 89 2.60 7.39 9.88
CA LEU A 89 1.27 7.98 9.88
C LEU A 89 0.59 7.67 11.21
N ASN A 90 0.37 8.67 12.06
CA ASN A 90 -0.44 8.54 13.27
C ASN A 90 -1.90 8.79 12.91
N ILE A 91 -2.68 7.71 12.84
CA ILE A 91 -4.11 7.77 12.50
C ILE A 91 -5.01 7.94 13.73
N SER A 92 -4.43 7.85 14.93
CA SER A 92 -5.16 8.03 16.20
C SER A 92 -5.27 9.49 16.62
N SER A 93 -4.51 10.39 16.01
CA SER A 93 -4.55 11.82 16.28
C SER A 93 -5.56 12.56 15.38
N SER A 94 -6.06 13.69 15.87
CA SER A 94 -6.83 14.65 15.07
C SER A 94 -6.22 16.04 15.23
N PRO A 95 -5.58 16.62 14.19
CA PRO A 95 -5.44 16.08 12.83
C PRO A 95 -4.53 14.84 12.76
N ILE A 96 -4.61 14.11 11.64
CA ILE A 96 -3.69 12.99 11.37
C ILE A 96 -2.29 13.57 11.23
N LEU A 97 -1.29 12.93 11.84
CA LEU A 97 0.09 13.37 11.73
C LEU A 97 0.85 12.44 10.78
N LEU A 98 1.60 13.04 9.85
CA LEU A 98 2.49 12.34 8.93
C LEU A 98 3.92 12.84 9.14
N ASP A 99 4.81 11.94 9.52
CA ASP A 99 6.24 12.20 9.62
C ASP A 99 6.93 11.61 8.39
N LEU A 100 7.65 12.43 7.62
CA LEU A 100 8.51 11.98 6.53
C LEU A 100 9.97 12.10 6.96
N VAL A 101 10.62 10.95 7.11
CA VAL A 101 12.00 10.84 7.61
C VAL A 101 12.93 10.52 6.45
N ASN A 102 14.08 11.18 6.39
CA ASN A 102 15.18 10.88 5.47
C ASN A 102 16.51 10.94 6.22
N GLY A 103 16.98 9.78 6.69
CA GLY A 103 18.14 9.72 7.58
C GLY A 103 17.85 10.50 8.87
N ASP A 104 18.63 11.55 9.13
CA ASP A 104 18.52 12.36 10.36
C ASP A 104 17.53 13.53 10.23
N LYS A 105 16.90 13.71 9.06
CA LYS A 105 15.95 14.79 8.81
C LYS A 105 14.52 14.26 8.91
N THR A 106 13.68 14.97 9.66
CA THR A 106 12.24 14.69 9.74
C THR A 106 11.46 15.94 9.34
N LEU A 107 10.48 15.75 8.47
CA LEU A 107 9.45 16.74 8.18
C LEU A 107 8.13 16.25 8.77
N ASN A 108 7.52 17.06 9.62
CA ASN A 108 6.25 16.74 10.25
C ASN A 108 5.12 17.49 9.54
N PHE A 109 4.06 16.77 9.22
CA PHE A 109 2.88 17.31 8.57
C PHE A 109 1.64 17.05 9.39
N SER A 110 0.75 18.05 9.37
CA SER A 110 -0.62 17.92 9.82
C SER A 110 -1.52 17.68 8.62
N CYS A 111 -2.34 16.63 8.67
CA CYS A 111 -3.12 16.16 7.54
C CYS A 111 -4.63 16.18 7.83
N GLN A 112 -5.39 16.67 6.85
CA GLN A 112 -6.82 16.44 6.76
C GLN A 112 -7.09 15.17 5.98
N SER A 113 -7.96 14.31 6.51
CA SER A 113 -8.39 13.08 5.85
C SER A 113 -9.69 13.25 5.09
N PHE A 114 -9.72 12.63 3.92
CA PHE A 114 -10.90 12.53 3.08
C PHE A 114 -11.09 11.06 2.69
N LYS A 115 -12.34 10.62 2.61
CA LYS A 115 -12.66 9.34 2.00
C LYS A 115 -12.20 9.37 0.54
N ALA A 116 -11.48 8.33 0.10
CA ALA A 116 -10.87 8.32 -1.23
C ALA A 116 -11.85 8.07 -2.38
#